data_AF-A0A1S3QLE7-F1
#
_entry.id   AF-A0A1S3QLE7-F1
#
_cell.length_a   1.000
_cell.length_b   1.000
_cell.length_c   1.000
_cell.angle_alpha   90.00
_cell.angle_beta   90.00
_cell.angle_gamma   90.00
#
_symmetry.space_group_name_H-M   'P 1'
#
loop_
_entity.id
_entity.type
_entity.pdbx_description
1 polymer ?
#
loop_
_entity_poly.entity_id
_entity_poly.type
_entity_poly.pdbx_seq_one_letter_code
_entity_poly.pdbx_strand_id
1 'polypeptide(L)'
;MSQKSAGTAQSERSTRVEQSIIQSSPIMEAFGNAKTVYNNNSSRFGKFIQLHFSQSGNIHGGCIIDYLLEKNRVVRQNPGERNYHIFYALLAGADEDHRGRNLPVETPTLEDSYNTAS
;
A
#
# COMPACT_ATOMS: atom_id res chain seq x y z
N MET A 1 39.61 -1.01 -34.43
CA MET A 1 38.93 0.16 -33.84
C MET A 1 37.45 -0.17 -33.75
N SER A 2 36.96 -0.52 -32.56
CA SER A 2 35.52 -0.71 -32.31
C SER A 2 35.20 0.04 -31.03
N GLN A 3 34.30 1.02 -31.14
CA GLN A 3 33.99 1.99 -30.12
C GLN A 3 33.36 1.30 -28.91
N LYS A 4 33.95 1.48 -27.73
CA LYS A 4 33.30 1.16 -26.46
C LYS A 4 32.22 2.20 -26.22
N SER A 5 30.95 1.81 -26.29
CA SER A 5 29.86 2.60 -25.73
C SER A 5 30.07 2.72 -24.22
N ALA A 6 30.46 3.91 -23.78
CA ALA A 6 30.43 4.27 -22.37
C ALA A 6 28.96 4.28 -21.94
N GLY A 7 28.52 3.20 -21.31
CA GLY A 7 27.29 3.21 -20.53
C GLY A 7 27.50 4.15 -19.35
N THR A 8 27.11 5.40 -19.50
CA THR A 8 27.02 6.34 -18.40
C THR A 8 26.01 5.76 -17.43
N ALA A 9 26.47 5.35 -16.25
CA ALA A 9 25.61 5.09 -15.11
C ALA A 9 24.95 6.43 -14.74
N GLN A 10 23.83 6.73 -15.38
CA GLN A 10 23.00 7.88 -15.04
C GLN A 10 22.43 7.59 -13.66
N SER A 11 23.12 8.07 -12.63
CA SER A 11 22.63 8.10 -11.25
C SER A 11 21.21 8.64 -11.28
N GLU A 12 20.24 7.81 -10.91
CA GLU A 12 18.82 8.13 -10.86
C GLU A 12 18.60 9.30 -9.90
N ARG A 13 18.72 10.54 -10.39
CA ARG A 13 18.20 11.71 -9.69
C ARG A 13 16.69 11.74 -9.87
N SER A 14 16.01 10.86 -9.16
CA SER A 14 14.55 10.98 -8.97
C SER A 14 14.27 12.26 -8.19
N THR A 15 13.29 13.03 -8.66
CA THR A 15 12.87 14.24 -7.95
C THR A 15 12.21 13.86 -6.63
N ARG A 16 12.27 14.75 -5.62
CA ARG A 16 11.59 14.53 -4.33
C ARG A 16 10.08 14.26 -4.50
N VAL A 17 9.48 14.84 -5.55
CA VAL A 17 8.07 14.64 -5.90
C VAL A 17 7.83 13.24 -6.43
N GLU A 18 8.65 12.75 -7.36
CA GLU A 18 8.59 11.37 -7.86
C GLU A 18 8.72 10.35 -6.74
N GLN A 19 9.70 10.55 -5.85
CA GLN A 19 9.89 9.69 -4.69
C GLN A 19 8.68 9.69 -3.76
N SER A 20 8.07 10.86 -3.52
CA SER A 20 6.87 10.97 -2.69
C SER A 20 5.68 10.22 -3.30
N ILE A 21 5.51 10.30 -4.62
CA ILE A 21 4.46 9.55 -5.34
C ILE A 21 4.69 8.05 -5.18
N ILE A 22 5.92 7.57 -5.37
CA ILE A 22 6.26 6.14 -5.23
C ILE A 22 6.03 5.68 -3.78
N GLN A 23 6.50 6.44 -2.79
CA GLN A 23 6.35 6.13 -1.37
C GLN A 23 4.90 6.21 -0.86
N SER A 24 4.01 6.90 -1.57
CA SER A 24 2.58 6.92 -1.22
C SER A 24 1.89 5.58 -1.49
N SER A 25 2.42 4.75 -2.39
CA SER A 25 1.77 3.50 -2.80
C SER A 25 1.60 2.51 -1.64
N PRO A 26 2.64 2.17 -0.86
CA PRO A 26 2.48 1.30 0.31
C PRO A 26 1.40 1.77 1.29
N ILE A 27 1.27 3.09 1.50
CA ILE A 27 0.24 3.66 2.38
C ILE A 27 -1.15 3.39 1.77
N MET A 28 -1.36 3.75 0.51
CA MET A 28 -2.64 3.53 -0.15
C MET A 28 -3.01 2.03 -0.24
N GLU A 29 -2.03 1.16 -0.44
CA GLU A 29 -2.26 -0.29 -0.44
C GLU A 29 -2.63 -0.80 0.95
N ALA A 30 -1.96 -0.33 2.01
CA ALA A 30 -2.30 -0.73 3.38
C ALA A 30 -3.75 -0.38 3.73
N PHE A 31 -4.19 0.84 3.38
CA PHE A 31 -5.54 1.34 3.72
C PHE A 31 -6.63 0.98 2.71
N GLY A 32 -6.26 0.63 1.48
CA GLY A 32 -7.20 0.49 0.36
C GLY A 32 -7.19 -0.87 -0.34
N ASN A 33 -6.24 -1.76 -0.01
CA ASN A 33 -6.19 -3.12 -0.53
C ASN A 33 -6.55 -4.15 0.54
N ALA A 34 -7.12 -5.26 0.08
CA ALA A 34 -7.48 -6.40 0.90
C ALA A 34 -7.31 -7.72 0.14
N LYS A 35 -7.24 -8.84 0.88
CA LYS A 35 -7.34 -10.17 0.29
C LYS A 35 -8.79 -10.47 -0.09
N THR A 36 -9.01 -10.82 -1.35
CA THR A 36 -10.26 -11.40 -1.85
C THR A 36 -10.03 -12.87 -2.23
N VAL A 37 -11.09 -13.56 -2.65
CA VAL A 37 -11.00 -14.96 -3.11
C VAL A 37 -10.02 -15.13 -4.28
N TYR A 38 -9.92 -14.12 -5.16
CA TYR A 38 -9.16 -14.21 -6.41
C TYR A 38 -7.84 -13.42 -6.40
N ASN A 39 -7.65 -12.49 -5.46
CA ASN A 39 -6.46 -11.65 -5.41
C ASN A 39 -6.12 -11.27 -3.96
N ASN A 40 -4.92 -11.66 -3.51
CA ASN A 40 -4.42 -11.39 -2.16
C ASN A 40 -4.14 -9.91 -1.87
N ASN A 41 -3.98 -9.08 -2.91
CA ASN A 41 -3.75 -7.63 -2.82
C ASN A 41 -4.71 -6.86 -3.74
N SER A 42 -6.01 -7.14 -3.63
CA SER A 42 -7.03 -6.50 -4.46
C SER A 42 -7.28 -5.06 -3.99
N SER A 43 -7.05 -4.08 -4.87
CA SER A 43 -7.49 -2.70 -4.60
C SER A 43 -9.00 -2.61 -4.56
N ARG A 44 -9.52 -2.02 -3.48
CA ARG A 44 -10.96 -1.84 -3.24
C ARG A 44 -11.37 -0.38 -3.37
N PHE A 45 -10.61 0.38 -4.14
CA PHE A 45 -10.86 1.75 -4.56
C PHE A 45 -10.25 1.94 -5.95
N GLY A 46 -10.86 2.82 -6.75
CA GLY A 46 -10.26 3.35 -7.97
C GLY A 46 -9.30 4.48 -7.63
N LYS A 47 -8.23 4.63 -8.43
CA LYS A 47 -7.22 5.67 -8.24
C LYS A 47 -6.96 6.40 -9.54
N PHE A 48 -7.09 7.72 -9.55
CA PHE A 48 -6.61 8.59 -10.62
C PHE A 48 -5.37 9.33 -10.14
N ILE A 49 -4.26 9.17 -10.84
CA ILE A 49 -3.02 9.88 -10.55
C ILE A 49 -2.84 10.95 -11.62
N GLN A 50 -2.88 12.21 -11.22
CA GLN A 50 -2.59 13.35 -12.08
C GLN A 50 -1.17 13.82 -11.83
N LEU A 51 -0.34 13.87 -12.89
CA LEU A 51 1.02 14.38 -12.85
C LEU A 51 1.10 15.72 -13.57
N HIS A 52 1.78 16.69 -12.97
CA HIS A 52 2.02 18.01 -13.54
C HIS A 52 3.49 18.11 -13.98
N PHE A 53 3.69 18.32 -15.27
CA PHE A 53 5.03 18.43 -15.86
C PHE A 53 5.39 19.90 -16.10
N SER A 54 6.64 20.24 -15.84
CA SER A 54 7.25 21.50 -16.26
C SER A 54 7.48 21.51 -17.77
N GLN A 55 7.72 22.69 -18.36
CA GLN A 55 8.07 22.82 -19.78
C GLN A 55 9.35 22.05 -20.15
N SER A 56 10.25 21.80 -19.18
CA SER A 56 11.46 21.01 -19.38
C SER A 56 11.21 19.49 -19.27
N GLY A 57 9.97 19.04 -19.08
CA GLY A 57 9.59 17.63 -19.01
C GLY A 57 9.76 16.96 -17.64
N ASN A 58 10.20 17.68 -16.61
CA ASN A 58 10.33 17.15 -15.25
C ASN A 58 9.00 17.25 -14.49
N ILE A 59 8.73 16.30 -13.59
CA ILE A 59 7.55 16.33 -12.72
C ILE A 59 7.71 17.48 -11.71
N HIS A 60 6.82 18.46 -11.80
CA HIS A 60 6.77 19.60 -10.88
C HIS A 60 5.83 19.34 -9.70
N GLY A 61 4.82 18.49 -9.89
CA GLY A 61 3.81 18.20 -8.89
C GLY A 61 2.82 17.13 -9.37
N GLY A 62 1.80 16.88 -8.56
CA GLY A 62 0.70 15.99 -8.91
C GLY A 62 -0.28 15.82 -7.77
N CYS A 63 -1.40 15.17 -8.05
CA CYS A 63 -2.37 14.77 -7.04
C CYS A 63 -2.89 13.36 -7.32
N ILE A 64 -3.35 12.70 -6.27
CA ILE A 64 -4.00 11.39 -6.34
C ILE A 64 -5.43 11.58 -5.86
N ILE A 65 -6.39 11.12 -6.66
CA ILE A 65 -7.81 11.17 -6.33
C ILE A 65 -8.30 9.73 -6.22
N ASP A 66 -8.85 9.38 -5.08
CA ASP A 66 -9.50 8.09 -4.83
C ASP A 66 -10.98 8.13 -5.23
N TYR A 67 -11.47 6.99 -5.72
CA TYR A 67 -12.86 6.81 -6.16
C TYR A 67 -13.41 5.51 -5.60
N LEU A 68 -14.67 5.54 -5.17
CA LEU A 68 -15.46 4.33 -4.88
C LEU A 68 -14.77 3.36 -3.90
N LEU A 69 -14.22 3.87 -2.80
CA LEU A 69 -13.73 3.01 -1.72
C LEU A 69 -14.87 2.11 -1.21
N GLU A 70 -14.63 0.80 -1.13
CA GLU A 70 -15.57 -0.21 -0.64
C GLU A 70 -15.74 -0.13 0.89
N LYS A 71 -16.37 0.94 1.39
CA LYS A 71 -16.51 1.23 2.84
C LYS A 71 -17.11 0.07 3.66
N ASN A 72 -18.02 -0.72 3.07
CA ASN A 72 -18.66 -1.86 3.74
C ASN A 72 -17.63 -2.93 4.18
N ARG A 73 -16.49 -3.05 3.49
CA ARG A 73 -15.44 -4.02 3.84
C ARG A 73 -14.92 -3.85 5.27
N VAL A 74 -14.98 -2.65 5.83
CA VAL A 74 -14.56 -2.38 7.22
C VAL A 74 -15.40 -3.19 8.21
N VAL A 75 -16.70 -3.36 7.95
CA VAL A 75 -17.65 -3.99 8.88
C VAL A 75 -18.07 -5.41 8.48
N ARG A 76 -17.88 -5.80 7.21
CA ARG A 76 -18.27 -7.13 6.70
C ARG A 76 -17.27 -7.64 5.67
N GLN A 77 -16.92 -8.92 5.77
CA GLN A 77 -16.09 -9.63 4.79
C GLN A 77 -16.80 -10.91 4.36
N ASN A 78 -16.72 -11.25 3.07
CA ASN A 78 -17.24 -12.52 2.56
C ASN A 78 -16.33 -13.68 3.01
N PRO A 79 -16.84 -14.92 3.08
CA PRO A 79 -16.02 -16.09 3.37
C PRO A 79 -14.80 -16.18 2.44
N GLY A 80 -13.62 -16.40 3.02
CA GLY A 80 -12.34 -16.46 2.29
C GLY A 80 -11.71 -15.11 1.99
N GLU A 81 -12.35 -13.99 2.32
CA GLU A 81 -11.79 -12.64 2.20
C GLU A 81 -11.32 -12.09 3.55
N ARG A 82 -10.50 -11.04 3.50
CA ARG A 82 -10.04 -10.29 4.68
C ARG A 82 -10.46 -8.83 4.63
N ASN A 83 -10.29 -8.15 5.76
CA ASN A 83 -10.40 -6.69 5.84
C ASN A 83 -9.18 -6.03 5.18
N TYR A 84 -9.12 -4.69 5.19
CA TYR A 84 -7.96 -3.94 4.71
C TYR A 84 -6.67 -4.31 5.47
N HIS A 85 -5.55 -4.33 4.76
CA HIS A 85 -4.27 -4.79 5.32
C HIS A 85 -3.82 -4.00 6.56
N ILE A 86 -4.18 -2.71 6.65
CA ILE A 86 -3.79 -1.84 7.75
C ILE A 86 -4.18 -2.38 9.13
N PHE A 87 -5.33 -3.04 9.25
CA PHE A 87 -5.76 -3.59 10.53
C PHE A 87 -4.82 -4.70 11.01
N TYR A 88 -4.41 -5.58 10.10
CA TYR A 88 -3.49 -6.66 10.41
C TYR A 88 -2.07 -6.13 10.65
N ALA A 89 -1.63 -5.15 9.86
CA ALA A 89 -0.34 -4.50 10.05
C ALA A 89 -0.25 -3.78 11.41
N LEU A 90 -1.33 -3.11 11.82
CA LEU A 90 -1.41 -2.45 13.13
C LEU A 90 -1.32 -3.47 14.28
N LEU A 91 -2.06 -4.57 14.19
CA LEU A 91 -2.04 -5.62 15.21
C LEU A 91 -0.68 -6.33 15.29
N ALA A 92 -0.06 -6.61 14.15
CA ALA A 92 1.25 -7.25 14.10
C ALA A 92 2.39 -6.30 14.52
N GLY A 93 2.24 -5.00 14.30
CA GLY A 93 3.24 -3.98 14.62
C GLY A 93 3.09 -3.34 16.00
N ALA A 94 2.00 -3.59 16.72
CA ALA A 94 1.78 -3.05 18.06
C ALA A 94 2.66 -3.76 19.11
N ASP A 95 3.34 -2.97 19.95
CA ASP A 95 4.05 -3.50 21.12
C ASP A 95 3.08 -3.96 22.23
N GLU A 96 3.62 -4.57 23.28
CA GLU A 96 2.81 -5.12 24.39
C GLU A 96 2.00 -4.03 25.13
N ASP A 97 2.55 -2.81 25.26
CA ASP A 97 1.88 -1.69 25.90
C ASP A 97 0.67 -1.21 25.08
N HIS A 98 0.81 -1.12 23.76
CA HIS A 98 -0.27 -0.72 22.86
C HIS A 98 -1.35 -1.79 22.73
N ARG A 99 -0.98 -3.09 22.74
CA ARG A 99 -1.93 -4.21 22.74
C ARG A 99 -2.77 -4.25 24.01
N GLY A 100 -2.16 -4.13 25.19
CA GLY A 100 -2.89 -4.23 26.45
C GLY A 100 -3.81 -3.05 26.75
N ARG A 101 -3.43 -1.84 26.30
CA ARG A 101 -4.07 -0.59 26.74
C ARG A 101 -4.95 0.08 25.69
N ASN A 102 -4.56 0.02 24.41
CA ASN A 102 -5.20 0.79 23.33
C ASN A 102 -5.91 -0.09 22.29
N LEU A 103 -5.52 -1.35 22.16
CA LEU A 103 -6.11 -2.32 21.24
C LEU A 103 -6.43 -3.62 21.98
N PRO A 104 -7.45 -3.64 22.87
CA PRO A 104 -7.87 -4.84 23.57
C PRO A 104 -8.55 -5.81 22.59
N VAL A 105 -7.77 -6.40 21.70
CA VAL A 105 -8.13 -7.57 20.91
C VAL A 105 -7.88 -8.79 21.77
N GLU A 106 -8.92 -9.58 21.99
CA GLU A 106 -8.76 -10.94 22.50
C GLU A 106 -7.78 -11.67 21.56
N THR A 107 -6.74 -12.30 22.13
CA THR A 107 -5.79 -13.09 21.37
C THR A 107 -6.56 -14.11 20.52
N PRO A 108 -6.40 -14.11 19.19
CA PRO A 108 -7.09 -15.05 18.33
C PRO A 108 -6.74 -16.47 18.76
N THR A 109 -7.75 -17.34 18.81
CA THR A 109 -7.54 -18.76 19.12
C THR A 109 -6.62 -19.40 18.09
N LEU A 110 -5.95 -20.51 18.43
CA LEU A 110 -4.92 -21.17 17.60
C LEU A 110 -5.38 -21.45 16.15
N GLU A 111 -6.68 -21.53 15.85
CA GLU A 111 -7.20 -21.67 14.48
C GLU A 111 -6.93 -20.45 13.58
N ASP A 112 -6.85 -19.24 14.12
CA ASP A 112 -6.63 -18.01 13.35
C ASP A 112 -5.15 -17.81 12.93
N SER A 113 -4.24 -18.48 13.65
CA SER A 113 -2.79 -18.41 13.42
C SER A 113 -2.31 -19.16 12.16
N TYR A 114 -3.12 -20.11 11.66
CA TYR A 114 -2.81 -20.84 10.43
C TYR A 114 -3.04 -20.01 9.15
N ASN A 115 -3.67 -18.83 9.27
CA ASN A 115 -4.03 -17.98 8.12
C ASN A 115 -3.19 -16.69 8.01
N THR A 116 -2.16 -16.56 8.84
CA THR A 116 -1.25 -15.39 8.87
C THR A 116 0.06 -15.59 8.09
N ALA A 117 0.33 -16.77 7.55
CA ALA A 117 1.50 -17.02 6.70
C ALA A 117 1.09 -17.33 5.26
N SER A 118 1.49 -16.43 4.35
CA SER A 118 1.35 -16.43 2.87
C SER A 118 0.15 -15.67 2.29
#